data_AF-A0A6P8YK28-F1
#
_entry.id   AF-A0A6P8YK28-F1
#
_cell.length_a   1.000
_cell.length_b   1.000
_cell.length_c   1.000
_cell.angle_alpha   90.00
_cell.angle_beta   90.00
_cell.angle_gamma   90.00
#
_symmetry.space_group_name_H-M   'P 1'
#
loop_
_entity.id
_entity.type
_entity.pdbx_description
1 polymer ?
#
loop_
_entity_poly.entity_id
_entity_poly.type
_entity_poly.pdbx_seq_one_letter_code
_entity_poly.pdbx_strand_id
1 'polypeptide(L)'
;MRGGRHFLGRPSVASRVLRKVCRSGCYHEAINKMSFVVICLLALSGIVAYPVTETSESNAEQKDKLCHGLRMPQPPDYNPYFEKVFQDLNSDPTFLDTMGKANRTDVESGKIAHVVKILSPSVRTRLNEIKKTEMSRLQNNNASTDHIDYANPDTFEEEDLKRLIVKAMSDRNEIRNKQRKVLKSLKEESEPKSIFSQHDLDGNSLVDLNEFKALLRSLYQKEVGRMCIQGIPESSVREKWEKLEQNQQREFQDMDINKDGFINYEEYNRSWFRGSSNSQL
;
A
#
# COMPACT_ATOMS: atom_id res chain seq x y z
N MET A 1 -52.48 -62.27 14.28
CA MET A 1 -51.28 -62.41 15.14
C MET A 1 -50.34 -61.23 14.88
N ARG A 2 -50.35 -60.22 15.75
CA ARG A 2 -49.29 -59.18 15.88
C ARG A 2 -49.26 -58.74 17.35
N GLY A 3 -48.42 -59.39 18.15
CA GLY A 3 -47.83 -58.80 19.37
C GLY A 3 -46.57 -58.01 18.96
N GLY A 4 -45.91 -57.20 19.78
CA GLY A 4 -46.02 -56.88 21.19
C GLY A 4 -45.06 -55.72 21.47
N ARG A 5 -45.17 -55.13 22.67
CA ARG A 5 -44.47 -53.93 23.14
C ARG A 5 -42.96 -54.14 23.24
N HIS A 6 -42.17 -53.09 23.00
CA HIS A 6 -40.82 -52.94 23.54
C HIS A 6 -40.66 -51.58 24.25
N PHE A 7 -39.98 -51.68 25.40
CA PHE A 7 -39.71 -50.64 26.40
C PHE A 7 -38.26 -50.15 26.22
N LEU A 8 -38.07 -48.83 26.46
CA LEU A 8 -36.87 -48.10 26.91
C LEU A 8 -35.67 -47.84 25.99
N GLY A 9 -35.40 -46.54 25.84
CA GLY A 9 -34.08 -45.95 25.65
C GLY A 9 -34.14 -44.44 25.92
N ARG A 10 -33.74 -44.01 27.12
CA ARG A 10 -33.69 -42.60 27.55
C ARG A 10 -32.75 -41.79 26.64
N PRO A 11 -33.16 -40.63 26.09
CA PRO A 11 -32.21 -39.73 25.45
C PRO A 11 -31.36 -38.97 26.48
N SER A 12 -30.09 -38.85 26.10
CA SER A 12 -28.95 -38.29 26.83
C SER A 12 -29.15 -36.86 27.37
N VAL A 13 -28.34 -36.55 28.37
CA VAL A 13 -28.22 -35.34 29.21
C VAL A 13 -28.00 -34.03 28.41
N ALA A 14 -27.91 -34.10 27.08
CA ALA A 14 -27.67 -32.97 26.18
C ALA A 14 -28.90 -32.10 25.89
N SER A 15 -30.10 -32.48 26.33
CA SER A 15 -31.35 -31.71 26.09
C SER A 15 -31.75 -30.75 27.23
N ARG A 16 -30.89 -30.61 28.26
CA ARG A 16 -31.20 -29.80 29.46
C ARG A 16 -30.38 -28.51 29.61
N VAL A 17 -29.65 -28.08 28.57
CA VAL A 17 -28.92 -26.78 28.55
C VAL A 17 -29.47 -25.84 27.46
N LEU A 18 -30.80 -25.79 27.35
CA LEU A 18 -31.52 -24.69 26.69
C LEU A 18 -32.49 -24.02 27.68
N ARG A 19 -32.00 -23.56 28.83
CA ARG A 19 -32.71 -22.54 29.62
C ARG A 19 -31.83 -21.91 30.71
N LYS A 20 -31.41 -20.68 30.42
CA LYS A 20 -30.63 -19.69 31.20
C LYS A 20 -29.32 -19.46 30.44
N VAL A 21 -29.17 -18.37 29.68
CA VAL A 21 -29.15 -16.99 30.18
C VAL A 21 -29.61 -16.03 29.07
N CYS A 22 -30.38 -15.00 29.47
CA CYS A 22 -30.80 -13.86 28.66
C CYS A 22 -29.63 -13.23 27.86
N ARG A 23 -29.91 -12.74 26.64
CA ARG A 23 -29.38 -11.48 26.06
C ARG A 23 -30.00 -11.31 24.68
N SER A 24 -31.07 -10.53 24.57
CA SER A 24 -31.02 -9.11 24.23
C SER A 24 -30.60 -8.89 22.78
N GLY A 25 -31.54 -8.38 21.99
CA GLY A 25 -31.30 -7.95 20.62
C GLY A 25 -30.21 -6.88 20.57
N CYS A 26 -29.09 -7.23 19.96
CA CYS A 26 -27.98 -6.35 19.58
C CYS A 26 -27.13 -7.07 18.52
N TYR A 27 -27.73 -7.64 17.47
CA TYR A 27 -26.97 -8.33 16.41
C TYR A 27 -27.13 -7.72 15.02
N HIS A 28 -28.11 -6.83 14.80
CA HIS A 28 -28.33 -6.24 13.47
C HIS A 28 -27.61 -4.90 13.25
N GLU A 29 -27.14 -4.25 14.32
CA GLU A 29 -26.40 -2.98 14.25
C GLU A 29 -24.86 -3.17 14.25
N ALA A 30 -24.39 -4.36 14.61
CA ALA A 30 -22.96 -4.70 14.65
C ALA A 30 -22.42 -5.22 13.30
N ILE A 31 -23.26 -5.82 12.47
CA ILE A 31 -22.85 -6.40 11.18
C ILE A 31 -22.54 -5.28 10.15
N ASN A 32 -23.29 -4.18 10.15
CA ASN A 32 -22.99 -3.02 9.28
C ASN A 32 -21.75 -2.22 9.73
N LYS A 33 -21.44 -2.19 11.04
CA LYS A 33 -20.24 -1.51 11.56
C LYS A 33 -18.95 -2.29 11.27
N MET A 34 -19.01 -3.62 11.28
CA MET A 34 -17.87 -4.48 10.92
C MET A 34 -17.62 -4.56 9.40
N SER A 35 -18.66 -4.41 8.58
CA SER A 35 -18.54 -4.45 7.11
C SER A 35 -17.87 -3.19 6.52
N PHE A 36 -18.05 -2.02 7.14
CA PHE A 36 -17.45 -0.76 6.66
C PHE A 36 -15.98 -0.57 7.04
N VAL A 37 -15.56 -1.02 8.24
CA VAL A 37 -14.13 -1.03 8.62
C VAL A 37 -13.34 -1.95 7.71
N VAL A 38 -13.94 -3.06 7.27
CA VAL A 38 -13.35 -3.98 6.28
C VAL A 38 -13.32 -3.36 4.89
N ILE A 39 -14.27 -2.52 4.47
CA ILE A 39 -14.19 -1.80 3.18
C ILE A 39 -13.12 -0.69 3.23
N CYS A 40 -12.90 -0.03 4.37
CA CYS A 40 -11.76 0.87 4.55
C CYS A 40 -10.42 0.11 4.58
N LEU A 41 -10.35 -1.08 5.19
CA LEU A 41 -9.17 -1.94 5.17
C LEU A 41 -8.92 -2.63 3.82
N LEU A 42 -9.96 -2.92 3.03
CA LEU A 42 -9.86 -3.52 1.70
C LEU A 42 -9.66 -2.47 0.58
N ALA A 43 -10.13 -1.24 0.77
CA ALA A 43 -9.69 -0.10 -0.04
C ALA A 43 -8.23 0.30 0.26
N LEU A 44 -7.68 -0.15 1.41
CA LEU A 44 -6.25 -0.10 1.75
C LEU A 44 -5.50 -1.40 1.40
N SER A 45 -6.16 -2.51 1.09
CA SER A 45 -5.48 -3.78 0.75
C SER A 45 -4.96 -3.84 -0.69
N GLY A 46 -4.91 -2.69 -1.38
CA GLY A 46 -4.17 -2.53 -2.63
C GLY A 46 -2.85 -1.77 -2.48
N ILE A 47 -2.62 -1.04 -1.38
CA ILE A 47 -1.37 -0.32 -1.09
C ILE A 47 -1.24 -0.22 0.43
N VAL A 48 -0.44 -1.10 1.03
CA VAL A 48 -0.04 -1.00 2.44
C VAL A 48 0.86 0.23 2.58
N ALA A 49 0.32 1.33 3.12
CA ALA A 49 1.13 2.32 3.79
C ALA A 49 1.47 1.75 5.17
N TYR A 50 2.73 1.37 5.37
CA TYR A 50 3.22 0.85 6.65
C TYR A 50 3.04 1.87 7.78
N PRO A 51 2.73 1.43 9.01
CA PRO A 51 2.78 2.30 10.19
C PRO A 51 4.21 2.79 10.41
N VAL A 52 4.34 4.09 10.69
CA VAL A 52 5.59 4.71 11.13
C VAL A 52 5.96 4.07 12.47
N THR A 53 6.97 3.20 12.47
CA THR A 53 7.65 2.84 13.70
C THR A 53 8.46 4.04 14.15
N GLU A 54 8.29 4.45 15.42
CA GLU A 54 9.13 5.46 16.06
C GLU A 54 10.59 5.10 15.82
N THR A 55 11.25 5.88 14.96
CA THR A 55 12.69 5.86 14.86
C THR A 55 13.16 7.29 14.88
N SER A 56 13.97 7.57 15.90
CA SER A 56 14.85 8.71 16.03
C SER A 56 15.46 9.12 14.70
N GLU A 57 15.78 10.41 14.60
CA GLU A 57 16.18 11.18 13.42
C GLU A 57 17.37 10.62 12.59
N SER A 58 17.92 9.43 12.91
CA SER A 58 19.01 8.79 12.18
C SER A 58 18.60 7.99 10.93
N ASN A 59 17.31 7.88 10.59
CA ASN A 59 16.83 6.99 9.52
C ASN A 59 16.40 7.66 8.20
N ALA A 60 16.44 8.99 8.10
CA ALA A 60 16.11 9.69 6.85
C ALA A 60 17.16 9.41 5.74
N GLU A 61 18.43 9.27 6.11
CA GLU A 61 19.54 8.96 5.20
C GLU A 61 19.58 7.47 4.81
N GLN A 62 18.97 6.59 5.61
CA GLN A 62 18.89 5.15 5.33
C GLN A 62 17.79 4.80 4.33
N LYS A 63 16.69 5.58 4.28
CA LYS A 63 15.56 5.34 3.36
C LYS A 63 15.92 5.59 1.90
N ASP A 64 16.90 6.46 1.63
CA ASP A 64 17.38 6.75 0.27
C ASP A 64 18.15 5.55 -0.34
N LYS A 65 18.64 4.62 0.51
CA LYS A 65 19.32 3.39 0.07
C LYS A 65 18.38 2.22 -0.24
N LEU A 66 17.12 2.25 0.17
CA LEU A 66 16.27 1.04 0.20
C LEU A 66 15.57 0.73 -1.13
N CYS A 67 15.58 1.64 -2.10
CA CYS A 67 14.85 1.48 -3.37
C CYS A 67 15.78 1.49 -4.60
N HIS A 68 17.00 0.95 -4.50
CA HIS A 68 17.93 0.74 -5.63
C HIS A 68 18.06 1.95 -6.60
N GLY A 69 18.13 3.18 -6.06
CA GLY A 69 18.27 4.40 -6.86
C GLY A 69 16.98 4.92 -7.51
N LEU A 70 15.83 4.25 -7.33
CA LEU A 70 14.53 4.80 -7.72
C LEU A 70 14.14 5.91 -6.76
N ARG A 71 14.04 7.13 -7.29
CA ARG A 71 13.53 8.29 -6.55
C ARG A 71 12.04 8.13 -6.28
N MET A 72 11.70 7.58 -5.12
CA MET A 72 10.32 7.46 -4.69
C MET A 72 9.70 8.85 -4.49
N PRO A 73 8.42 9.05 -4.88
CA PRO A 73 7.72 10.29 -4.55
C PRO A 73 7.66 10.42 -3.02
N GLN A 74 8.21 11.52 -2.50
CA GLN A 74 8.17 11.81 -1.07
C GLN A 74 6.74 12.23 -0.66
N PRO A 75 6.32 11.92 0.57
CA PRO A 75 5.07 12.44 1.09
C PRO A 75 5.10 13.97 1.14
N PRO A 76 3.95 14.66 0.99
CA PRO A 76 3.89 16.12 1.07
C PRO A 76 4.37 16.64 2.43
N ASP A 77 4.95 17.85 2.44
CA ASP A 77 5.53 18.50 3.62
C ASP A 77 4.50 18.83 4.71
N TYR A 78 3.23 19.03 4.33
CA TYR A 78 2.11 19.29 5.24
C TYR A 78 1.49 18.01 5.83
N ASN A 79 2.01 16.82 5.51
CA ASN A 79 1.47 15.57 6.03
C ASN A 79 1.37 15.51 7.57
N PRO A 80 2.33 16.05 8.35
CA PRO A 80 2.20 16.13 9.82
C PRO A 80 1.02 17.00 10.28
N TYR A 81 0.74 18.11 9.58
CA TYR A 81 -0.42 18.95 9.83
C TYR A 81 -1.72 18.21 9.50
N PHE A 82 -1.76 17.55 8.35
CA PHE A 82 -2.89 16.71 7.93
C PHE A 82 -3.20 15.62 8.97
N GLU A 83 -2.18 14.89 9.45
CA GLU A 83 -2.34 13.82 10.44
C GLU A 83 -2.89 14.35 11.77
N LYS A 84 -2.37 15.47 12.28
CA LYS A 84 -2.87 16.11 13.51
C LYS A 84 -4.34 16.52 13.38
N VAL A 85 -4.71 17.17 12.27
CA VAL A 85 -6.10 17.57 12.01
C VAL A 85 -7.02 16.34 11.99
N PHE A 86 -6.64 15.29 11.27
CA PHE A 86 -7.46 14.08 11.19
C PHE A 86 -7.49 13.29 12.52
N GLN A 87 -6.42 13.30 13.30
CA GLN A 87 -6.40 12.71 14.63
C GLN A 87 -7.43 13.37 15.56
N ASP A 88 -7.48 14.71 15.57
CA ASP A 88 -8.45 15.45 16.37
C ASP A 88 -9.88 15.31 15.86
N LEU A 89 -10.09 15.32 14.54
CA LEU A 89 -11.40 15.07 13.95
C LEU A 89 -11.91 13.66 14.29
N ASN A 90 -11.05 12.64 14.24
CA ASN A 90 -11.40 11.26 14.60
C ASN A 90 -11.74 11.08 16.09
N SER A 91 -11.43 12.06 16.94
CA SER A 91 -11.87 12.06 18.35
C SER A 91 -13.33 12.47 18.53
N ASP A 92 -13.97 13.10 17.53
CA ASP A 92 -15.35 13.57 17.60
C ASP A 92 -16.34 12.56 17.02
N PRO A 93 -17.38 12.14 17.77
CA PRO A 93 -18.36 11.17 17.27
C PRO A 93 -19.22 11.71 16.12
N THR A 94 -19.46 13.03 16.07
CA THR A 94 -20.25 13.68 15.01
C THR A 94 -19.51 13.59 13.68
N PHE A 95 -18.19 13.77 13.72
CA PHE A 95 -17.33 13.59 12.56
C PHE A 95 -17.37 12.14 12.05
N LEU A 96 -17.19 11.17 12.95
CA LEU A 96 -17.20 9.75 12.58
C LEU A 96 -18.53 9.28 11.99
N ASP A 97 -19.66 9.74 12.54
CA ASP A 97 -21.00 9.44 11.99
C ASP A 97 -21.19 10.05 10.59
N THR A 98 -20.72 11.28 10.39
CA THR A 98 -20.75 11.95 9.08
C THR A 98 -19.89 11.19 8.06
N MET A 99 -18.68 10.77 8.46
CA MET A 99 -17.79 9.97 7.62
C MET A 99 -18.39 8.59 7.28
N GLY A 100 -19.10 7.96 8.21
CA GLY A 100 -19.78 6.68 7.98
C GLY A 100 -20.97 6.77 7.02
N LYS A 101 -21.60 7.94 6.90
CA LYS A 101 -22.74 8.19 6.01
C LYS A 101 -22.32 8.75 4.63
N ALA A 102 -21.15 9.37 4.54
CA ALA A 102 -20.67 10.01 3.33
C ALA A 102 -20.30 8.98 2.24
N ASN A 103 -20.57 9.32 0.98
CA ASN A 103 -20.07 8.55 -0.16
C ASN A 103 -18.64 8.98 -0.53
N ARG A 104 -17.96 8.15 -1.33
CA ARG A 104 -16.57 8.40 -1.76
C ARG A 104 -16.39 9.76 -2.46
N THR A 105 -17.34 10.16 -3.30
CA THR A 105 -17.26 11.40 -4.07
C THR A 105 -17.43 12.66 -3.21
N ASP A 106 -18.20 12.57 -2.14
CA ASP A 106 -18.42 13.67 -1.20
C ASP A 106 -17.20 13.89 -0.32
N VAL A 107 -16.48 12.80 0.01
CA VAL A 107 -15.15 12.87 0.64
C VAL A 107 -14.14 13.48 -0.33
N GLU A 108 -14.05 12.97 -1.57
CA GLU A 108 -13.11 13.45 -2.58
C GLU A 108 -13.30 14.93 -2.94
N SER A 109 -14.55 15.39 -2.99
CA SER A 109 -14.89 16.80 -3.26
C SER A 109 -14.79 17.72 -2.04
N GLY A 110 -14.55 17.16 -0.85
CA GLY A 110 -14.48 17.92 0.41
C GLY A 110 -15.83 18.44 0.90
N LYS A 111 -16.97 17.95 0.38
CA LYS A 111 -18.31 18.33 0.88
C LYS A 111 -18.55 17.97 2.35
N ILE A 112 -17.83 16.95 2.84
CA ILE A 112 -17.85 16.58 4.25
C ILE A 112 -17.36 17.70 5.18
N ALA A 113 -16.65 18.69 4.64
CA ALA A 113 -16.05 19.75 5.45
C ALA A 113 -17.06 20.63 6.20
N HIS A 114 -18.33 20.65 5.76
CA HIS A 114 -19.44 21.25 6.49
C HIS A 114 -19.49 20.80 7.96
N VAL A 115 -19.07 19.56 8.24
CA VAL A 115 -19.07 18.98 9.60
C VAL A 115 -18.33 19.83 10.63
N VAL A 116 -17.34 20.63 10.19
CA VAL A 116 -16.57 21.53 11.07
C VAL A 116 -17.49 22.46 11.86
N LYS A 117 -18.62 22.89 11.29
CA LYS A 117 -19.59 23.79 11.94
C LYS A 117 -20.35 23.15 13.11
N ILE A 118 -20.45 21.82 13.12
CA ILE A 118 -21.23 21.06 14.11
C ILE A 118 -20.35 20.26 15.08
N LEU A 119 -19.02 20.39 14.99
CA LEU A 119 -18.09 19.72 15.91
C LEU A 119 -18.23 20.24 17.33
N SER A 120 -17.83 19.41 18.30
CA SER A 120 -17.77 19.84 19.69
C SER A 120 -16.84 21.06 19.88
N PRO A 121 -17.15 21.98 20.82
CA PRO A 121 -16.33 23.15 21.08
C PRO A 121 -14.87 22.80 21.43
N SER A 122 -14.66 21.68 22.12
CA SER A 122 -13.32 21.19 22.49
C SER A 122 -12.47 20.89 21.26
N VAL A 123 -13.03 20.19 20.26
CA VAL A 123 -12.33 19.86 19.01
C VAL A 123 -12.08 21.12 18.19
N ARG A 124 -13.06 22.03 18.11
CA ARG A 124 -12.91 23.33 17.44
C ARG A 124 -11.72 24.13 17.99
N THR A 125 -11.59 24.22 19.32
CA THR A 125 -10.46 24.90 19.94
C THR A 125 -9.13 24.23 19.56
N ARG A 126 -9.04 22.90 19.59
CA ARG A 126 -7.80 22.21 19.21
C ARG A 126 -7.45 22.40 17.73
N LEU A 127 -8.44 22.36 16.83
CA LEU A 127 -8.24 22.60 15.40
C LEU A 127 -7.71 24.01 15.12
N ASN A 128 -8.22 25.02 15.85
CA ASN A 128 -7.72 26.40 15.74
C ASN A 128 -6.24 26.48 16.15
N GLU A 129 -5.85 25.82 17.25
CA GLU A 129 -4.45 25.79 17.71
C GLU A 129 -3.54 25.02 16.74
N ILE A 130 -4.02 23.93 16.14
CA ILE A 130 -3.30 23.20 15.10
C ILE A 130 -3.07 24.09 13.87
N LYS A 131 -4.08 24.84 13.41
CA LYS A 131 -3.94 25.80 12.30
C LYS A 131 -2.91 26.89 12.62
N LYS A 132 -2.99 27.51 13.80
CA LYS A 132 -2.03 28.55 14.23
C LYS A 132 -0.60 28.04 14.27
N THR A 133 -0.40 26.83 14.79
CA THR A 133 0.92 26.19 14.85
C THR A 133 1.49 25.99 13.44
N GLU A 134 0.68 25.49 12.52
CA GLU A 134 1.10 25.26 11.14
C GLU A 134 1.38 26.56 10.38
N MET A 135 0.53 27.57 10.53
CA MET A 135 0.79 28.88 9.94
C MET A 135 2.08 29.50 10.48
N SER A 136 2.35 29.38 11.78
CA SER A 136 3.59 29.86 12.39
C SER A 136 4.82 29.15 11.77
N ARG A 137 4.71 27.83 11.54
CA ARG A 137 5.75 27.05 10.85
C ARG A 137 5.98 27.55 9.43
N LEU A 138 4.91 27.81 8.68
CA LEU A 138 5.00 28.30 7.31
C LEU A 138 5.58 29.72 7.24
N GLN A 139 5.15 30.62 8.13
CA GLN A 139 5.66 31.98 8.24
C GLN A 139 7.17 31.99 8.57
N ASN A 140 7.60 31.21 9.56
CA ASN A 140 9.01 31.11 9.94
C ASN A 140 9.89 30.62 8.79
N ASN A 141 9.33 29.79 7.89
CA ASN A 141 10.03 29.26 6.72
C ASN A 141 9.81 30.10 5.45
N ASN A 142 9.13 31.25 5.53
CA ASN A 142 8.71 32.06 4.37
C ASN A 142 8.01 31.23 3.27
N ALA A 143 7.23 30.23 3.68
CA ALA A 143 6.51 29.31 2.81
C ALA A 143 5.02 29.68 2.75
N SER A 144 4.40 29.41 1.60
CA SER A 144 2.96 29.54 1.39
C SER A 144 2.43 28.25 0.78
N THR A 145 1.22 27.84 1.18
CA THR A 145 0.61 26.60 0.71
C THR A 145 -0.87 26.81 0.38
N ASP A 146 -1.37 26.07 -0.60
CA ASP A 146 -2.75 26.25 -1.09
C ASP A 146 -3.80 25.58 -0.20
N HIS A 147 -3.38 24.84 0.83
CA HIS A 147 -4.28 24.06 1.71
C HIS A 147 -4.67 24.77 3.01
N ILE A 148 -4.25 26.03 3.20
CA ILE A 148 -4.59 26.85 4.37
C ILE A 148 -5.30 28.12 3.91
N ASP A 149 -6.31 28.55 4.66
CA ASP A 149 -6.94 29.86 4.46
C ASP A 149 -6.25 30.95 5.29
N TYR A 150 -5.45 31.77 4.62
CA TYR A 150 -4.75 32.93 5.20
C TYR A 150 -5.66 34.13 5.48
N ALA A 151 -6.86 34.19 4.89
CA ALA A 151 -7.79 35.29 5.16
C ALA A 151 -8.37 35.22 6.58
N ASN A 152 -8.32 34.03 7.20
CA ASN A 152 -8.86 33.77 8.52
C ASN A 152 -7.85 33.01 9.39
N PRO A 153 -6.83 33.69 9.95
CA PRO A 153 -5.72 33.03 10.63
C PRO A 153 -6.13 32.31 11.93
N ASP A 154 -7.05 32.89 12.69
CA ASP A 154 -7.30 32.46 14.06
C ASP A 154 -8.30 31.29 14.20
N THR A 155 -9.04 30.99 13.13
CA THR A 155 -10.07 29.95 13.17
C THR A 155 -9.95 28.99 11.99
N PHE A 156 -10.09 27.70 12.30
CA PHE A 156 -10.10 26.61 11.34
C PHE A 156 -11.53 26.37 10.88
N GLU A 157 -11.85 26.72 9.64
CA GLU A 157 -13.21 26.70 9.11
C GLU A 157 -13.44 25.55 8.11
N GLU A 158 -14.69 25.43 7.64
CA GLU A 158 -15.07 24.47 6.60
C GLU A 158 -14.16 24.55 5.37
N GLU A 159 -13.78 25.76 4.96
CA GLU A 159 -12.93 25.95 3.78
C GLU A 159 -11.50 25.41 3.99
N ASP A 160 -10.94 25.51 5.20
CA ASP A 160 -9.63 24.92 5.52
C ASP A 160 -9.65 23.39 5.37
N LEU A 161 -10.64 22.74 5.98
CA LEU A 161 -10.77 21.28 5.90
C LEU A 161 -11.00 20.84 4.45
N LYS A 162 -11.83 21.56 3.71
CA LYS A 162 -12.10 21.28 2.29
C LYS A 162 -10.82 21.37 1.46
N ARG A 163 -10.06 22.47 1.58
CA ARG A 163 -8.79 22.65 0.85
C ARG A 163 -7.77 21.59 1.22
N LEU A 164 -7.66 21.26 2.51
CA LEU A 164 -6.77 20.22 3.00
C LEU A 164 -7.11 18.83 2.43
N ILE A 165 -8.38 18.45 2.40
CA ILE A 165 -8.84 17.18 1.81
C ILE A 165 -8.57 17.15 0.31
N VAL A 166 -8.98 18.19 -0.43
CA VAL A 166 -8.81 18.25 -1.88
C VAL A 166 -7.33 18.21 -2.26
N LYS A 167 -6.48 18.95 -1.54
CA LYS A 167 -5.03 18.93 -1.73
C LYS A 167 -4.44 17.55 -1.44
N ALA A 168 -4.79 16.93 -0.32
CA ALA A 168 -4.37 15.57 0.02
C ALA A 168 -4.77 14.53 -1.03
N MET A 169 -5.98 14.61 -1.56
CA MET A 169 -6.44 13.69 -2.61
C MET A 169 -5.72 13.94 -3.94
N SER A 170 -5.51 15.19 -4.32
CA SER A 170 -4.74 15.55 -5.51
C SER A 170 -3.31 15.03 -5.43
N ASP A 171 -2.62 15.30 -4.33
CA ASP A 171 -1.21 14.93 -4.15
C ASP A 171 -1.04 13.41 -4.08
N ARG A 172 -1.94 12.70 -3.39
CA ARG A 172 -1.96 11.23 -3.39
C ARG A 172 -2.20 10.66 -4.78
N ASN A 173 -3.09 11.27 -5.57
CA ASN A 173 -3.32 10.86 -6.95
C ASN A 173 -2.09 11.10 -7.83
N GLU A 174 -1.38 12.22 -7.62
CA GLU A 174 -0.14 12.52 -8.32
C GLU A 174 0.95 11.48 -7.99
N ILE A 175 1.15 11.18 -6.71
CA ILE A 175 2.09 10.14 -6.23
C ILE A 175 1.75 8.79 -6.88
N ARG A 176 0.48 8.37 -6.82
CA ARG A 176 0.01 7.12 -7.42
C ARG A 176 0.24 7.07 -8.93
N ASN A 177 0.00 8.19 -9.62
CA ASN A 177 0.22 8.28 -11.06
C ASN A 177 1.72 8.20 -11.40
N LYS A 178 2.59 8.84 -10.62
CA LYS A 178 4.05 8.71 -10.76
C LYS A 178 4.50 7.26 -10.54
N GLN A 179 4.06 6.62 -9.45
CA GLN A 179 4.34 5.21 -9.18
C GLN A 179 3.88 4.29 -10.32
N ARG A 180 2.67 4.49 -10.86
CA ARG A 180 2.17 3.71 -12.00
C ARG A 180 3.02 3.89 -13.25
N LYS A 181 3.48 5.11 -13.54
CA LYS A 181 4.36 5.39 -14.69
C LYS A 181 5.70 4.67 -14.54
N VAL A 182 6.33 4.75 -13.37
CA VAL A 182 7.59 4.05 -13.08
C VAL A 182 7.41 2.53 -13.16
N LEU A 183 6.32 2.00 -12.61
CA LEU A 183 6.02 0.57 -12.70
C LEU A 183 5.84 0.11 -14.15
N LYS A 184 5.21 0.94 -14.99
CA LYS A 184 5.05 0.67 -16.42
C LYS A 184 6.39 0.66 -17.14
N SER A 185 7.26 1.64 -16.92
CA SER A 185 8.59 1.68 -17.56
C SER A 185 9.46 0.52 -17.10
N LEU A 186 9.47 0.19 -15.80
CA LEU A 186 10.18 -0.98 -15.28
C LEU A 186 9.69 -2.27 -15.93
N LYS A 187 8.38 -2.41 -16.14
CA LYS A 187 7.82 -3.58 -16.80
C LYS A 187 8.31 -3.69 -18.24
N GLU A 188 8.25 -2.61 -19.02
CA GLU A 188 8.73 -2.54 -20.41
C GLU A 188 10.25 -2.83 -20.49
N GLU A 189 11.04 -2.23 -19.60
CA GLU A 189 12.49 -2.46 -19.51
C GLU A 189 12.86 -3.86 -19.03
N SER A 190 11.93 -4.58 -18.39
CA SER A 190 12.09 -5.96 -17.93
C SER A 190 11.60 -7.00 -18.94
N GLU A 191 11.08 -6.58 -20.09
CA GLU A 191 10.67 -7.52 -21.15
C GLU A 191 11.89 -8.28 -21.70
N PRO A 192 11.73 -9.56 -22.08
CA PRO A 192 12.84 -10.42 -22.49
C PRO A 192 13.72 -9.77 -23.56
N LYS A 193 13.09 -9.20 -24.58
CA LYS A 193 13.77 -8.52 -25.68
C LYS A 193 14.56 -7.30 -25.21
N SER A 194 13.98 -6.51 -24.30
CA SER A 194 14.64 -5.32 -23.76
C SER A 194 15.85 -5.69 -22.92
N ILE A 195 15.71 -6.69 -22.05
CA ILE A 195 16.78 -7.15 -21.17
C ILE A 195 17.93 -7.76 -21.96
N PHE A 196 17.62 -8.65 -22.91
CA PHE A 196 18.60 -9.28 -23.78
C PHE A 196 19.39 -8.22 -24.56
N SER A 197 18.69 -7.30 -25.23
CA SER A 197 19.33 -6.24 -26.01
C SER A 197 20.13 -5.23 -25.17
N GLN A 198 19.83 -5.05 -23.88
CA GLN A 198 20.59 -4.17 -23.00
C GLN A 198 21.92 -4.78 -22.52
N HIS A 199 22.06 -6.10 -22.59
CA HIS A 199 23.19 -6.84 -22.01
C HIS A 199 24.04 -7.58 -23.05
N ASP A 200 23.64 -7.57 -24.32
CA ASP A 200 24.49 -7.86 -25.47
C ASP A 200 25.45 -6.66 -25.67
N LEU A 201 26.60 -6.69 -24.98
CA LEU A 201 27.50 -5.53 -24.85
C LEU A 201 28.42 -5.39 -26.05
N ASP A 202 28.78 -6.51 -26.69
CA ASP A 202 29.61 -6.54 -27.88
C ASP A 202 28.79 -6.52 -29.19
N GLY A 203 27.46 -6.64 -29.11
CA GLY A 203 26.53 -6.51 -30.23
C GLY A 203 26.51 -7.73 -31.14
N ASN A 204 26.97 -8.88 -30.65
CA ASN A 204 27.06 -10.12 -31.41
C ASN A 204 25.74 -10.92 -31.41
N SER A 205 24.67 -10.43 -30.76
CA SER A 205 23.37 -11.10 -30.61
C SER A 205 23.42 -12.44 -29.86
N LEU A 206 24.50 -12.65 -29.13
CA LEU A 206 24.75 -13.77 -28.23
C LEU A 206 25.04 -13.21 -26.85
N VAL A 207 24.78 -14.01 -25.82
CA VAL A 207 25.05 -13.64 -24.43
C VAL A 207 26.04 -14.64 -23.87
N ASP A 208 27.23 -14.17 -23.52
CA ASP A 208 28.24 -14.97 -22.83
C ASP A 208 27.94 -15.09 -21.31
N LEU A 209 28.78 -15.83 -20.58
CA LEU A 209 28.59 -16.01 -19.15
C LEU A 209 28.68 -14.70 -18.35
N ASN A 210 29.54 -13.76 -18.74
CA ASN A 210 29.71 -12.49 -18.03
C ASN A 210 28.52 -11.56 -18.28
N GLU A 211 28.09 -11.47 -19.53
CA GLU A 211 26.89 -10.75 -19.95
C GLU A 211 25.64 -11.34 -19.28
N PHE A 212 25.55 -12.67 -19.20
CA PHE A 212 24.49 -13.36 -18.48
C PHE A 212 24.45 -13.00 -16.99
N LYS A 213 25.61 -12.95 -16.33
CA LYS A 213 25.69 -12.52 -14.92
C LYS A 213 25.25 -11.08 -14.74
N ALA A 214 25.63 -10.18 -15.64
CA ALA A 214 25.18 -8.79 -15.61
C ALA A 214 23.67 -8.69 -15.82
N LEU A 215 23.14 -9.46 -16.78
CA LEU A 215 21.72 -9.57 -17.09
C LEU A 215 20.91 -10.02 -15.85
N LEU A 216 21.35 -11.08 -15.16
CA LEU A 216 20.70 -11.55 -13.94
C LEU A 216 20.69 -10.49 -12.82
N ARG A 217 21.79 -9.75 -12.66
CA ARG A 217 21.86 -8.65 -11.66
C ARG A 217 20.92 -7.50 -12.02
N SER A 218 20.81 -7.13 -13.29
CA SER A 218 19.86 -6.12 -13.75
C SER A 218 18.41 -6.54 -13.50
N LEU A 219 18.07 -7.81 -13.78
CA LEU A 219 16.74 -8.36 -13.46
C LEU A 219 16.44 -8.27 -11.96
N TYR A 220 17.41 -8.58 -11.11
CA TYR A 220 17.28 -8.43 -9.66
C TYR A 220 16.94 -7.00 -9.27
N GLN A 221 17.72 -6.02 -9.74
CA GLN A 221 17.50 -4.61 -9.41
C GLN A 221 16.11 -4.12 -9.85
N LYS A 222 15.68 -4.50 -11.05
CA LYS A 222 14.35 -4.15 -11.58
C LYS A 222 13.24 -4.79 -10.74
N GLU A 223 13.39 -6.05 -10.34
CA GLU A 223 12.42 -6.76 -9.52
C GLU A 223 12.33 -6.17 -8.10
N VAL A 224 13.45 -5.83 -7.47
CA VAL A 224 13.45 -5.16 -6.16
C VAL A 224 12.82 -3.77 -6.27
N GLY A 225 13.13 -3.01 -7.32
CA GLY A 225 12.52 -1.71 -7.57
C GLY A 225 10.99 -1.81 -7.70
N ARG A 226 10.50 -2.82 -8.44
CA ARG A 226 9.07 -3.13 -8.54
C ARG A 226 8.44 -3.42 -7.18
N MET A 227 9.07 -4.29 -6.39
CA MET A 227 8.58 -4.66 -5.06
C MET A 227 8.55 -3.48 -4.10
N CYS A 228 9.59 -2.64 -4.12
CA CYS A 228 9.65 -1.42 -3.31
C CYS A 228 8.47 -0.48 -3.61
N ILE A 229 8.13 -0.27 -4.90
CA ILE A 229 6.96 0.53 -5.30
C ILE A 229 5.64 -0.08 -4.79
N GLN A 230 5.57 -1.41 -4.72
CA GLN A 230 4.40 -2.15 -4.24
C GLN A 230 4.36 -2.30 -2.72
N GLY A 231 5.37 -1.83 -1.99
CA GLY A 231 5.49 -1.99 -0.55
C GLY A 231 5.75 -3.45 -0.13
N ILE A 232 6.29 -4.28 -1.02
CA ILE A 232 6.66 -5.66 -0.72
C ILE A 232 8.08 -5.66 -0.10
N PRO A 233 8.29 -6.31 1.06
CA PRO A 233 9.62 -6.39 1.67
C PRO A 233 10.66 -7.02 0.75
N GLU A 234 11.87 -6.47 0.70
CA GLU A 234 12.98 -7.01 -0.09
C GLU A 234 13.32 -8.47 0.31
N SER A 235 13.12 -8.83 1.57
CA SER A 235 13.31 -10.20 2.05
C SER A 235 12.49 -11.24 1.26
N SER A 236 11.36 -10.84 0.65
CA SER A 236 10.53 -11.71 -0.19
C SER A 236 11.24 -12.19 -1.47
N VAL A 237 12.27 -11.48 -1.92
CA VAL A 237 13.05 -11.82 -3.11
C VAL A 237 14.48 -12.23 -2.79
N ARG A 238 15.06 -11.72 -1.70
CA ARG A 238 16.45 -11.97 -1.29
C ARG A 238 16.90 -13.43 -1.43
N GLU A 239 16.18 -14.37 -0.80
CA GLU A 239 16.55 -15.79 -0.83
C GLU A 239 16.53 -16.38 -2.25
N LYS A 240 15.55 -15.98 -3.08
CA LYS A 240 15.47 -16.43 -4.48
C LYS A 240 16.69 -15.99 -5.27
N TRP A 241 17.18 -14.77 -5.03
CA TRP A 241 18.31 -14.20 -5.75
C TRP A 241 19.66 -14.68 -5.22
N GLU A 242 19.81 -14.92 -3.92
CA GLU A 242 21.01 -15.56 -3.37
C GLU A 242 21.23 -16.96 -3.97
N LYS A 243 20.14 -17.73 -4.15
CA LYS A 243 20.21 -19.03 -4.84
C LYS A 243 20.57 -18.89 -6.32
N LEU A 244 19.98 -17.92 -7.02
CA LEU A 244 20.32 -17.64 -8.42
C LEU A 244 21.77 -17.21 -8.58
N GLU A 245 22.31 -16.42 -7.64
CA GLU A 245 23.72 -15.99 -7.66
C GLU A 245 24.70 -17.15 -7.42
N GLN A 246 24.37 -18.07 -6.52
CA GLN A 246 25.17 -19.27 -6.28
C GLN A 246 25.14 -20.25 -7.44
N ASN A 247 24.01 -20.32 -8.16
CA ASN A 247 23.83 -21.30 -9.21
C ASN A 247 24.20 -20.79 -10.60
N GLN A 248 24.38 -19.48 -10.86
CA GLN A 248 24.53 -18.84 -12.20
C GLN A 248 25.13 -19.69 -13.32
N GLN A 249 26.23 -20.41 -13.05
CA GLN A 249 26.89 -21.30 -14.01
C GLN A 249 25.97 -22.43 -14.51
N ARG A 250 25.18 -23.01 -13.61
CA ARG A 250 24.19 -24.04 -13.88
C ARG A 250 23.04 -23.46 -14.68
N GLU A 251 22.46 -22.32 -14.30
CA GLU A 251 21.38 -21.70 -15.08
C GLU A 251 21.85 -21.30 -16.48
N PHE A 252 23.11 -20.88 -16.62
CA PHE A 252 23.72 -20.64 -17.93
C PHE A 252 23.76 -21.94 -18.77
N GLN A 253 24.30 -23.02 -18.20
CA GLN A 253 24.39 -24.33 -18.88
C GLN A 253 23.03 -24.96 -19.20
N ASP A 254 22.02 -24.73 -18.37
CA ASP A 254 20.66 -25.24 -18.59
C ASP A 254 19.94 -24.47 -19.71
N MET A 255 20.35 -23.23 -19.97
CA MET A 255 19.78 -22.35 -20.99
C MET A 255 20.51 -22.46 -22.34
N ASP A 256 21.81 -22.73 -22.32
CA ASP A 256 22.62 -23.06 -23.51
C ASP A 256 22.29 -24.49 -24.00
N ILE A 257 21.29 -24.59 -24.88
CA ILE A 257 20.72 -25.87 -25.33
C ILE A 257 21.68 -26.59 -26.28
N ASN A 258 22.32 -25.85 -27.18
CA ASN A 258 23.19 -26.40 -28.21
C ASN A 258 24.63 -26.62 -27.67
N LYS A 259 24.94 -26.11 -26.47
CA LYS A 259 26.23 -26.21 -25.77
C LYS A 259 27.38 -25.52 -26.50
N ASP A 260 27.08 -24.44 -27.20
CA ASP A 260 28.08 -23.64 -27.92
C ASP A 260 28.80 -22.63 -27.02
N GLY A 261 28.41 -22.53 -25.74
CA GLY A 261 29.00 -21.63 -24.76
C GLY A 261 28.43 -20.23 -24.80
N PHE A 262 27.36 -20.02 -25.57
CA PHE A 262 26.63 -18.76 -25.71
C PHE A 262 25.13 -18.99 -25.57
N ILE A 263 24.39 -17.92 -25.28
CA ILE A 263 22.93 -17.96 -25.26
C ILE A 263 22.42 -17.02 -26.33
N ASN A 264 21.74 -17.55 -27.34
CA ASN A 264 21.05 -16.73 -28.32
C ASN A 264 19.66 -16.28 -27.81
N TYR A 265 19.03 -15.36 -28.52
CA TYR A 265 17.72 -14.82 -28.12
C TYR A 265 16.62 -15.90 -28.04
N GLU A 266 16.63 -16.91 -28.91
CA GLU A 266 15.60 -17.95 -28.89
C GLU A 266 15.72 -18.85 -27.67
N GLU A 267 16.95 -19.22 -27.30
CA GLU A 267 17.28 -19.98 -26.08
C GLU A 267 16.87 -19.19 -24.83
N TYR A 268 17.23 -17.91 -24.77
CA TYR A 268 16.83 -17.01 -23.68
C TYR A 268 15.30 -16.88 -23.57
N ASN A 269 14.63 -16.57 -24.68
CA ASN A 269 13.19 -16.35 -24.73
C ASN A 269 12.41 -17.61 -24.33
N ARG A 270 12.88 -18.80 -24.75
CA ARG A 270 12.30 -20.09 -24.35
C ARG A 270 12.40 -20.30 -22.83
N SER A 271 13.55 -20.04 -22.24
CA SER A 271 13.79 -20.22 -20.81
C SER A 271 12.99 -19.23 -19.95
N TRP A 272 12.86 -17.98 -20.40
CA TRP A 272 12.07 -16.95 -19.74
C TRP A 272 10.60 -17.37 -19.53
N PHE A 273 9.97 -17.94 -20.57
CA PHE A 273 8.57 -18.38 -20.48
C PHE A 273 8.39 -19.70 -19.73
N ARG A 274 9.39 -20.57 -19.70
CA ARG A 274 9.38 -21.76 -18.81
C ARG A 274 9.32 -21.37 -17.34
N GLY A 275 10.09 -20.36 -16.93
CA GLY A 275 10.07 -19.85 -15.56
C GLY A 275 8.73 -19.21 -15.17
N SER A 276 8.12 -18.45 -16.08
CA SER A 276 6.82 -17.77 -15.85
C SER A 276 5.64 -18.74 -15.69
N SER A 277 5.72 -19.94 -16.29
CA SER A 277 4.67 -20.96 -16.25
C SER A 277 4.61 -21.70 -14.90
N ASN A 278 5.71 -21.72 -14.14
CA ASN A 278 5.80 -22.40 -12.83
C ASN A 278 5.43 -21.48 -11.64
N SER A 279 5.14 -20.20 -11.87
CA SER A 279 4.80 -19.21 -10.83
C SER A 279 3.29 -18.97 -10.64
N GLN A 280 2.42 -19.84 -11.16
CA GLN A 280 0.96 -19.79 -10.98
C GLN A 280 0.37 -20.98 -10.18
N LEU A 281 1.18 -21.66 -9.37
CA LEU A 281 0.72 -22.64 -8.37
C LEU A 281 1.09 -22.16 -6.97
#